data_AF-A0A2P6PCK5-F1
#
_entry.id   AF-A0A2P6PCK5-F1
#
_cell.length_a   1.000
_cell.length_b   1.000
_cell.length_c   1.000
_cell.angle_alpha   90.00
_cell.angle_beta   90.00
_cell.angle_gamma   90.00
#
_symmetry.space_group_name_H-M   'P 1'
#
loop_
_entity.id
_entity.type
_entity.pdbx_description
1 polymer ?
#
loop_
_entity_poly.entity_id
_entity_poly.type
_entity_poly.pdbx_seq_one_letter_code
_entity_poly.pdbx_strand_id
1 'polypeptide(L)'
;MKKFLKQTKQKGVPDFWIVAMMHHFILADVIKLHDVKALECLIDIKCCKLDNLNGFELDFIFDPERNLHFKKPVLTKTFYGEMERTIGTEIKWCTLLDECCLTREYNIRRKVLKSKKRESFFNLFNSTPRIDKPLYEGAIPRDYAIGLIIRDKFIPHAISWYNGDEYEDGKNVLKFI
;
A
#
# COMPACT_ATOMS: atom_id res chain seq x y z
N MET A 1 40.10 16.66 16.60
CA MET A 1 38.67 16.50 16.93
C MET A 1 38.03 15.57 15.90
N LYS A 2 37.97 14.26 16.18
CA LYS A 2 37.41 13.28 15.23
C LYS A 2 35.89 13.33 15.32
N LYS A 3 35.21 13.82 14.29
CA LYS A 3 33.75 13.70 14.14
C LYS A 3 33.45 12.20 13.99
N PHE A 4 32.93 11.58 15.04
CA PHE A 4 32.32 10.26 14.91
C PHE A 4 31.07 10.42 14.05
N LEU A 5 31.16 10.03 12.79
CA LEU A 5 29.98 9.75 11.98
C LEU A 5 29.25 8.63 12.71
N LYS A 6 28.07 8.95 13.24
CA LYS A 6 27.16 7.96 13.79
C LYS A 6 26.76 7.06 12.63
N GLN A 7 27.41 5.91 12.49
CA GLN A 7 27.00 4.87 11.55
C GLN A 7 25.57 4.48 11.96
N THR A 8 24.59 4.98 11.21
CA THR A 8 23.24 4.42 11.27
C THR A 8 23.39 2.99 10.81
N LYS A 9 23.17 2.05 11.72
CA LYS A 9 23.25 0.61 11.46
C LYS A 9 22.09 0.27 10.53
N GLN A 10 22.26 0.46 9.22
CA GLN A 10 21.28 0.05 8.21
C GLN A 10 21.07 -1.46 8.39
N LYS A 11 19.87 -1.84 8.83
CA LYS A 11 19.43 -3.24 8.87
C LYS A 11 18.69 -3.51 7.56
N GLY A 12 19.13 -4.53 6.83
CA GLY A 12 18.49 -4.95 5.57
C GLY A 12 18.88 -4.09 4.37
N VAL A 13 18.16 -4.32 3.26
CA VAL A 13 18.32 -3.56 2.01
C VAL A 13 17.43 -2.31 2.08
N PRO A 14 18.00 -1.10 2.01
CA PRO A 14 17.22 0.14 2.04
C PRO A 14 16.21 0.17 0.90
N ASP A 15 15.01 0.65 1.20
CA ASP A 15 13.95 0.96 0.22
C ASP A 15 13.54 -0.24 -0.66
N PHE A 16 13.84 -1.46 -0.23
CA PHE A 16 13.60 -2.69 -0.98
C PHE A 16 12.19 -2.78 -1.55
N TRP A 17 11.18 -2.65 -0.70
CA TRP A 17 9.79 -2.83 -1.12
C TRP A 17 9.31 -1.72 -2.04
N ILE A 18 9.62 -0.45 -1.74
CA ILE A 18 9.19 0.65 -2.61
C ILE A 18 9.86 0.57 -3.98
N VAL A 19 11.16 0.26 -4.04
CA VAL A 19 11.87 0.07 -5.32
C VAL A 19 11.24 -1.08 -6.11
N ALA A 20 11.01 -2.22 -5.48
CA ALA A 20 10.36 -3.36 -6.12
C ALA A 20 8.95 -3.00 -6.64
N MET A 21 8.12 -2.32 -5.84
CA MET A 21 6.78 -1.90 -6.26
C MET A 21 6.82 -0.92 -7.43
N MET A 22 7.81 -0.02 -7.48
CA MET A 22 7.95 0.95 -8.57
C MET A 22 8.36 0.33 -9.90
N HIS A 23 8.97 -0.86 -9.91
CA HIS A 23 9.21 -1.63 -11.13
C HIS A 23 7.96 -2.38 -11.62
N HIS A 24 6.97 -2.61 -10.75
CA HIS A 24 5.71 -3.24 -11.14
C HIS A 24 4.73 -2.21 -11.72
N PHE A 25 4.35 -2.36 -13.00
CA PHE A 25 3.54 -1.38 -13.74
C PHE A 25 2.29 -0.87 -13.00
N ILE A 26 1.43 -1.79 -12.52
CA ILE A 26 0.23 -1.41 -11.76
C ILE A 26 0.58 -0.75 -10.41
N LEU A 27 1.51 -1.33 -9.64
CA LEU A 27 1.80 -0.81 -8.30
C LEU A 27 2.44 0.59 -8.38
N ALA A 28 3.28 0.83 -9.38
CA ALA A 28 3.84 2.15 -9.69
C ALA A 28 2.74 3.18 -10.04
N ASP A 29 1.69 2.81 -10.77
CA ASP A 29 0.54 3.69 -11.05
C ASP A 29 -0.25 4.06 -9.77
N VAL A 30 -0.34 3.11 -8.84
CA VAL A 30 -1.08 3.30 -7.58
C VAL A 30 -0.31 4.22 -6.62
N ILE A 31 1.02 4.16 -6.62
CA ILE A 31 1.89 4.96 -5.74
C ILE A 31 2.00 6.38 -6.27
N LYS A 32 1.67 7.36 -5.42
CA LYS A 32 1.83 8.78 -5.74
C LYS A 32 3.05 9.36 -5.04
N LEU A 33 3.57 10.49 -5.54
CA LEU A 33 4.80 11.09 -5.05
C LEU A 33 4.81 11.36 -3.53
N HIS A 34 3.66 11.73 -2.95
CA HIS A 34 3.54 11.98 -1.52
C HIS A 34 3.52 10.69 -0.66
N ASP A 35 3.28 9.53 -1.26
CA ASP A 35 3.30 8.24 -0.57
C ASP A 35 4.73 7.72 -0.32
N VAL A 36 5.69 8.17 -1.14
CA VAL A 36 7.06 7.64 -1.23
C VAL A 36 7.75 7.60 0.15
N LYS A 37 7.76 8.69 0.90
CA LYS A 37 8.43 8.77 2.22
C LYS A 37 7.87 7.77 3.24
N ALA A 38 6.58 7.50 3.20
CA ALA A 38 5.97 6.51 4.08
C ALA A 38 6.32 5.09 3.62
N LEU A 39 6.37 4.85 2.31
CA LEU A 39 6.74 3.56 1.72
C LEU A 39 8.24 3.24 1.83
N GLU A 40 9.12 4.23 1.94
CA GLU A 40 10.54 4.05 2.33
C GLU A 40 10.69 3.45 3.74
N CYS A 41 9.65 3.58 4.58
CA CYS A 41 9.59 2.97 5.91
C CYS A 41 9.01 1.54 5.87
N LEU A 42 8.58 1.02 4.72
CA LEU A 42 8.02 -0.34 4.60
C LEU A 42 9.15 -1.38 4.73
N ILE A 43 9.06 -2.21 5.77
CA ILE A 43 10.03 -3.26 6.11
C ILE A 43 9.64 -4.59 5.45
N ASP A 44 8.35 -4.92 5.44
CA ASP A 44 7.87 -6.24 5.01
C ASP A 44 6.44 -6.18 4.50
N ILE A 45 6.10 -7.10 3.60
CA ILE A 45 4.73 -7.38 3.18
C ILE A 45 4.48 -8.87 3.32
N LYS A 46 3.60 -9.24 4.26
CA LYS A 46 3.24 -10.63 4.50
C LYS A 46 1.88 -10.95 3.92
N CYS A 47 1.72 -12.17 3.43
CA CYS A 47 0.43 -12.69 3.01
C CYS A 47 0.07 -13.93 3.84
N CYS A 48 -1.14 -13.94 4.39
CA CYS A 48 -1.70 -15.07 5.13
C CYS A 48 -3.03 -15.51 4.51
N LYS A 49 -3.28 -16.82 4.45
CA LYS A 49 -4.62 -17.34 4.14
C LYS A 49 -5.52 -17.20 5.37
N LEU A 50 -6.82 -17.00 5.16
CA LEU A 50 -7.79 -17.02 6.26
C LEU A 50 -8.22 -18.46 6.53
N ASP A 51 -8.16 -18.90 7.79
CA ASP A 51 -8.34 -20.31 8.16
C ASP A 51 -9.70 -20.91 7.78
N ASN A 52 -10.78 -20.10 7.82
CA ASN A 52 -12.17 -20.58 7.68
C ASN A 52 -13.00 -19.84 6.62
N LEU A 53 -12.37 -18.97 5.82
CA LEU A 53 -13.04 -18.18 4.79
C LEU A 53 -12.17 -18.22 3.53
N ASN A 54 -12.77 -18.45 2.36
CA ASN A 54 -12.09 -18.23 1.08
C ASN A 54 -11.60 -16.78 1.07
N GLY A 55 -10.30 -16.54 1.25
CA GLY A 55 -9.80 -15.20 1.47
C GLY A 55 -8.35 -15.18 1.92
N PHE A 56 -7.78 -13.98 1.96
CA PHE A 56 -6.40 -13.75 2.33
C PHE A 56 -6.22 -12.39 2.96
N GLU A 57 -5.12 -12.21 3.66
CA GLU A 57 -4.75 -11.00 4.36
C GLU A 57 -3.35 -10.58 3.94
N LEU A 58 -3.19 -9.28 3.72
CA LEU A 58 -1.91 -8.63 3.45
C LEU A 58 -1.56 -7.71 4.62
N ASP A 59 -0.42 -7.97 5.26
CA ASP A 59 0.14 -7.15 6.33
C ASP A 59 1.32 -6.34 5.80
N PHE A 60 1.18 -5.02 5.78
CA PHE A 60 2.24 -4.09 5.45
C PHE A 60 2.89 -3.60 6.74
N ILE A 61 4.15 -3.98 6.95
CA ILE A 61 4.89 -3.75 8.20
C ILE A 61 5.85 -2.59 7.99
N PHE A 62 5.60 -1.49 8.68
CA PHE A 62 6.40 -0.26 8.64
C PHE A 62 7.32 -0.15 9.85
N ASP A 63 8.48 0.47 9.65
CA ASP A 63 9.46 0.79 10.67
C ASP A 63 8.88 1.80 11.67
N PRO A 64 8.63 1.43 12.93
CA PRO A 64 8.06 2.34 13.93
C PRO A 64 9.00 3.48 14.31
N GLU A 65 10.32 3.33 14.11
CA GLU A 65 11.30 4.38 14.44
C GLU A 65 11.43 5.41 13.31
N ARG A 66 11.28 4.99 12.05
CA ARG A 66 11.37 5.87 10.88
C ARG A 66 10.03 6.45 10.45
N ASN A 67 8.93 5.75 10.68
CA ASN A 67 7.61 6.16 10.22
C ASN A 67 7.04 7.30 11.07
N LEU A 68 6.97 8.49 10.48
CA LEU A 68 6.37 9.68 11.10
C LEU A 68 4.94 9.95 10.62
N HIS A 69 4.40 9.12 9.72
CA HIS A 69 3.14 9.40 9.03
C HIS A 69 1.90 8.90 9.78
N PHE A 70 1.98 7.74 10.43
CA PHE A 70 0.85 7.14 11.14
C PHE A 70 1.29 6.29 12.34
N LYS A 71 0.38 6.12 13.31
CA LYS A 71 0.72 5.57 14.63
C LYS A 71 0.94 4.06 14.67
N LYS A 72 0.22 3.30 13.85
CA LYS A 72 0.28 1.83 13.87
C LYS A 72 1.34 1.34 12.89
N PRO A 73 2.34 0.55 13.33
CA PRO A 73 3.39 0.07 12.44
C PRO A 73 2.89 -0.99 11.44
N VAL A 74 1.75 -1.64 11.68
CA VAL A 74 1.18 -2.61 10.75
C VAL A 74 -0.11 -2.07 10.18
N LEU A 75 -0.20 -2.03 8.85
CA LEU A 75 -1.44 -1.77 8.12
C LEU A 75 -1.85 -3.06 7.42
N THR A 76 -2.99 -3.60 7.85
CA THR A 76 -3.57 -4.84 7.34
C THR A 76 -4.67 -4.55 6.33
N LYS A 77 -4.72 -5.34 5.25
CA LYS A 77 -5.83 -5.38 4.30
C LYS A 77 -6.28 -6.84 4.12
N THR A 78 -7.52 -7.12 4.51
CA THR A 78 -8.14 -8.44 4.46
C THR A 78 -9.16 -8.52 3.33
N PHE A 79 -9.06 -9.56 2.52
CA PHE A 79 -9.94 -9.86 1.39
C PHE A 79 -10.76 -11.10 1.72
N TYR A 80 -12.09 -10.98 1.68
CA TYR A 80 -13.01 -12.08 1.97
C TYR A 80 -13.80 -12.47 0.73
N GLY A 81 -14.03 -13.78 0.62
CA GLY A 81 -14.72 -14.41 -0.50
C GLY A 81 -14.01 -14.20 -1.83
N GLU A 82 -14.70 -14.61 -2.90
CA GLU A 82 -14.39 -14.22 -4.26
C GLU A 82 -14.92 -12.79 -4.49
N MET A 83 -14.26 -11.79 -3.90
CA MET A 83 -14.57 -10.36 -4.07
C MET A 83 -15.80 -9.84 -3.30
N GLU A 84 -16.24 -10.53 -2.23
CA GLU A 84 -17.46 -10.15 -1.49
C GLU A 84 -17.30 -8.87 -0.66
N ARG A 85 -16.14 -8.72 0.00
CA ARG A 85 -15.84 -7.56 0.85
C ARG A 85 -14.35 -7.46 1.12
N THR A 86 -13.88 -6.25 1.40
CA THR A 86 -12.50 -6.02 1.84
C THR A 86 -12.49 -5.15 3.09
N ILE A 87 -11.69 -5.51 4.08
CA ILE A 87 -11.54 -4.76 5.33
C ILE A 87 -10.11 -4.27 5.40
N GLY A 88 -9.92 -2.97 5.53
CA GLY A 88 -8.59 -2.39 5.70
C GLY A 88 -8.43 -1.70 7.04
N THR A 89 -7.18 -1.53 7.44
CA THR A 89 -6.83 -0.86 8.68
C THR A 89 -7.17 0.63 8.60
N GLU A 90 -7.97 1.11 9.55
CA GLU A 90 -8.20 2.54 9.70
C GLU A 90 -6.89 3.24 10.12
N ILE A 91 -6.31 4.01 9.20
CA ILE A 91 -5.02 4.68 9.41
C ILE A 91 -5.21 5.88 10.35
N LYS A 92 -4.59 5.78 11.53
CA LYS A 92 -4.49 6.91 12.47
C LYS A 92 -3.24 7.73 12.14
N TRP A 93 -3.41 8.72 11.27
CA TRP A 93 -2.37 9.67 10.85
C TRP A 93 -1.80 10.45 12.05
N CYS A 94 -0.51 10.78 12.01
CA CYS A 94 0.19 11.37 13.14
C CYS A 94 -0.20 12.83 13.45
N THR A 95 -0.63 13.66 12.49
CA THR A 95 -1.09 15.04 12.76
C THR A 95 -2.02 15.60 11.66
N LEU A 96 -2.68 16.74 11.98
CA LEU A 96 -3.59 17.54 11.13
C LEU A 96 -2.88 18.45 10.09
N LEU A 97 -1.55 18.39 9.98
CA LEU A 97 -0.79 19.20 9.03
C LEU A 97 -0.67 18.48 7.67
N ASP A 98 -0.80 19.28 6.62
CA ASP A 98 -1.03 18.92 5.21
C ASP A 98 -0.09 17.83 4.62
N GLU A 99 1.03 17.54 5.27
CA GLU A 99 2.07 16.61 4.81
C GLU A 99 1.92 15.17 5.36
N CYS A 100 1.23 14.98 6.50
CA CYS A 100 1.19 13.66 7.15
C CYS A 100 0.00 12.81 6.69
N CYS A 101 -1.15 13.41 6.35
CA CYS A 101 -2.30 12.68 5.85
C CYS A 101 -2.16 12.42 4.35
N LEU A 102 -1.87 11.18 3.96
CA LEU A 102 -1.55 10.86 2.58
C LEU A 102 -2.79 10.71 1.69
N THR A 103 -3.98 10.53 2.25
CA THR A 103 -5.23 10.32 1.47
C THR A 103 -6.09 11.56 1.29
N ARG A 104 -5.70 12.70 1.86
CA ARG A 104 -6.46 13.96 1.79
C ARG A 104 -5.56 15.15 1.55
N GLU A 105 -6.11 16.12 0.83
CA GLU A 105 -5.55 17.46 0.71
C GLU A 105 -6.38 18.41 1.55
N TYR A 106 -5.71 19.25 2.33
CA TYR A 106 -6.36 20.23 3.17
C TYR A 106 -6.06 21.63 2.62
N ASN A 107 -7.06 22.50 2.68
CA ASN A 107 -6.97 23.88 2.22
C ASN A 107 -7.65 24.77 3.25
N ILE A 108 -6.91 25.75 3.77
CA ILE A 108 -7.45 26.77 4.66
C ILE A 108 -7.94 27.94 3.80
N ARG A 109 -9.25 28.20 3.81
CA ARG A 109 -9.84 29.39 3.19
C ARG A 109 -10.72 30.08 4.21
N ARG A 110 -10.53 31.39 4.42
CA ARG A 110 -11.34 32.21 5.34
C ARG A 110 -11.43 31.60 6.76
N LYS A 111 -10.31 31.11 7.32
CA LYS A 111 -10.24 30.42 8.63
C LYS A 111 -11.06 29.11 8.73
N VAL A 112 -11.59 28.58 7.62
CA VAL A 112 -12.25 27.27 7.56
C VAL A 112 -11.31 26.26 6.91
N LEU A 113 -11.06 25.15 7.61
CA LEU A 113 -10.32 24.01 7.07
C LEU A 113 -11.25 23.19 6.18
N LYS A 114 -10.93 23.08 4.90
CA LYS A 114 -11.61 22.18 3.97
C LYS A 114 -10.68 21.05 3.59
N SER A 115 -11.22 19.83 3.48
CA SER A 115 -10.46 18.68 2.99
C SER A 115 -11.10 18.11 1.72
N LYS A 116 -10.27 17.61 0.81
CA LYS A 116 -10.67 16.87 -0.39
C LYS A 116 -9.93 15.53 -0.39
N LYS A 117 -10.62 14.45 -0.75
CA LYS A 117 -9.95 13.16 -0.98
C LYS A 117 -8.99 13.30 -2.16
N ARG A 118 -7.80 12.70 -2.05
CA ARG A 118 -6.84 12.58 -3.16
C ARG A 118 -6.48 11.12 -3.40
N GLU A 119 -5.97 10.85 -4.60
CA GLU A 119 -5.37 9.56 -4.90
C GLU A 119 -4.09 9.37 -4.09
N SER A 120 -3.91 8.16 -3.59
CA SER A 120 -2.80 7.73 -2.74
C SER A 120 -2.84 6.21 -2.67
N PHE A 121 -1.67 5.58 -2.58
CA PHE A 121 -1.53 4.15 -2.30
C PHE A 121 -2.29 3.75 -1.04
N PHE A 122 -2.28 4.60 -0.01
CA PHE A 122 -2.90 4.31 1.29
C PHE A 122 -4.44 4.26 1.23
N ASN A 123 -5.06 4.64 0.11
CA ASN A 123 -6.48 4.36 -0.12
C ASN A 123 -6.77 2.86 -0.25
N LEU A 124 -5.75 2.02 -0.52
CA LEU A 124 -5.88 0.57 -0.50
C LEU A 124 -6.43 0.07 0.85
N PHE A 125 -6.12 0.73 1.96
CA PHE A 125 -6.58 0.35 3.31
C PHE A 125 -7.99 0.84 3.66
N ASN A 126 -8.70 1.48 2.74
CA ASN A 126 -10.12 1.74 2.95
C ASN A 126 -10.91 0.43 2.85
N SER A 127 -11.82 0.21 3.81
CA SER A 127 -12.75 -0.92 3.77
C SER A 127 -13.84 -0.67 2.74
N THR A 128 -14.22 -1.72 2.01
CA THR A 128 -15.40 -1.72 1.16
C THR A 128 -16.57 -2.39 1.90
N PRO A 129 -17.80 -1.86 1.76
CA PRO A 129 -18.97 -2.54 2.30
C PRO A 129 -19.16 -3.89 1.61
N ARG A 130 -19.86 -4.81 2.28
CA ARG A 130 -20.25 -6.08 1.65
C ARG A 130 -21.09 -5.79 0.41
N ILE A 131 -20.74 -6.46 -0.69
CA ILE A 131 -21.48 -6.35 -1.93
C ILE A 131 -22.52 -7.48 -1.92
N ASP A 132 -23.79 -7.13 -1.68
CA ASP A 132 -24.89 -8.11 -1.60
C ASP A 132 -25.40 -8.56 -2.98
N LYS A 133 -24.99 -7.87 -4.05
CA LYS A 133 -25.36 -8.20 -5.43
C LYS A 133 -24.12 -8.69 -6.18
N PRO A 134 -24.22 -9.72 -7.03
CA PRO A 134 -23.11 -10.12 -7.88
C PRO A 134 -22.66 -8.89 -8.67
N LEU A 135 -21.34 -8.61 -8.67
CA LEU A 135 -20.78 -7.52 -9.44
C LEU A 135 -21.22 -7.71 -10.90
N TYR A 136 -21.81 -6.69 -11.51
CA TYR A 136 -22.25 -6.77 -12.90
C TYR A 136 -21.06 -7.24 -13.75
N GLU A 137 -21.25 -8.36 -14.47
CA GLU A 137 -20.35 -8.83 -15.53
C GLU A 137 -18.94 -9.31 -15.12
N GLY A 138 -18.71 -9.68 -13.86
CA GLY A 138 -17.45 -10.32 -13.47
C GLY A 138 -16.22 -9.39 -13.48
N ALA A 139 -16.43 -8.07 -13.51
CA ALA A 139 -15.35 -7.11 -13.31
C ALA A 139 -14.71 -7.31 -11.92
N ILE A 140 -13.40 -7.14 -11.81
CA ILE A 140 -12.69 -7.28 -10.53
C ILE A 140 -12.56 -5.89 -9.90
N PRO A 141 -13.02 -5.67 -8.65
CA PRO A 141 -12.80 -4.38 -7.98
C PRO A 141 -11.30 -4.04 -7.94
N ARG A 142 -10.96 -2.77 -8.21
CA ARG A 142 -9.56 -2.33 -8.32
C ARG A 142 -8.71 -2.71 -7.10
N ASP A 143 -9.25 -2.60 -5.89
CA ASP A 143 -8.53 -2.97 -4.67
C ASP A 143 -8.29 -4.49 -4.56
N TYR A 144 -9.26 -5.30 -5.00
CA TYR A 144 -9.11 -6.75 -5.09
C TYR A 144 -8.07 -7.15 -6.14
N ALA A 145 -8.08 -6.53 -7.32
CA ALA A 145 -7.07 -6.75 -8.35
C ALA A 145 -5.66 -6.44 -7.84
N ILE A 146 -5.47 -5.30 -7.17
CA ILE A 146 -4.20 -4.94 -6.52
C ILE A 146 -3.82 -5.98 -5.45
N GLY A 147 -4.78 -6.42 -4.62
CA GLY A 147 -4.54 -7.46 -3.62
C GLY A 147 -4.04 -8.78 -4.22
N LEU A 148 -4.67 -9.24 -5.30
CA LEU A 148 -4.26 -10.44 -6.05
C LEU A 148 -2.86 -10.29 -6.63
N ILE A 149 -2.56 -9.14 -7.24
CA ILE A 149 -1.22 -8.84 -7.77
C ILE A 149 -0.18 -8.93 -6.67
N ILE A 150 -0.44 -8.30 -5.52
CA ILE A 150 0.50 -8.30 -4.41
C ILE A 150 0.75 -9.73 -3.92
N ARG A 151 -0.32 -10.52 -3.77
CA ARG A 151 -0.28 -11.91 -3.31
C ARG A 151 0.41 -12.86 -4.29
N ASP A 152 -0.01 -12.86 -5.55
CA ASP A 152 0.29 -13.94 -6.51
C ASP A 152 1.51 -13.63 -7.37
N LYS A 153 1.82 -12.34 -7.59
CA LYS A 153 2.89 -11.91 -8.51
C LYS A 153 4.00 -11.18 -7.80
N PHE A 154 3.65 -10.24 -6.92
CA PHE A 154 4.64 -9.34 -6.34
C PHE A 154 5.44 -10.01 -5.21
N ILE A 155 4.78 -10.49 -4.15
CA ILE A 155 5.45 -11.10 -2.99
C ILE A 155 6.34 -12.29 -3.41
N PRO A 156 5.88 -13.25 -4.24
CA PRO A 156 6.70 -14.40 -4.63
C PRO A 156 7.96 -14.04 -5.42
N HIS A 157 7.96 -12.89 -6.11
CA HIS A 157 9.03 -12.45 -7.01
C HIS A 157 9.65 -11.12 -6.59
N ALA A 158 9.51 -10.71 -5.32
CA ALA A 158 9.90 -9.38 -4.84
C ALA A 158 11.37 -9.03 -5.12
N ILE A 159 12.28 -10.02 -5.10
CA ILE A 159 13.70 -9.82 -5.43
C ILE A 159 13.89 -9.51 -6.92
N SER A 160 13.23 -10.25 -7.81
CA SER A 160 13.26 -10.00 -9.25
C SER A 160 12.69 -8.62 -9.57
N TRP A 161 11.58 -8.27 -8.94
CA TRP A 161 11.00 -6.92 -9.03
C TRP A 161 11.96 -5.85 -8.53
N TYR A 162 12.64 -6.06 -7.40
CA TYR A 162 13.62 -5.12 -6.88
C TYR A 162 14.78 -4.88 -7.86
N ASN A 163 15.30 -5.95 -8.47
CA ASN A 163 16.39 -5.85 -9.45
C ASN A 163 15.94 -5.28 -10.80
N GLY A 164 14.64 -5.28 -11.10
CA GLY A 164 14.11 -4.94 -12.42
C GLY A 164 14.27 -6.06 -13.45
N ASP A 165 14.46 -7.30 -12.98
CA ASP A 165 14.62 -8.49 -13.82
C ASP A 165 13.27 -9.01 -14.36
N GLU A 166 12.17 -8.62 -13.70
CA GLU A 166 10.81 -8.99 -14.09
C GLU A 166 10.23 -7.94 -15.07
N TYR A 167 9.64 -8.39 -16.17
CA TYR A 167 9.06 -7.51 -17.19
C TYR A 167 7.59 -7.85 -17.43
N GLU A 168 6.70 -6.91 -17.16
CA GLU A 168 5.29 -7.00 -17.56
C GLU A 168 5.02 -6.16 -18.80
N ASP A 169 4.59 -6.80 -19.90
CA ASP A 169 3.97 -6.10 -21.02
C ASP A 169 2.63 -5.51 -20.55
N GLY A 170 2.58 -4.17 -20.40
CA GLY A 170 1.41 -3.45 -19.89
C GLY A 170 0.10 -3.75 -20.64
N LYS A 171 0.16 -4.34 -21.84
CA LYS A 171 -1.03 -4.79 -22.60
C LYS A 171 -1.68 -6.07 -22.05
N ASN A 172 -0.91 -6.99 -21.47
CA ASN A 172 -1.47 -8.22 -20.88
C ASN A 172 -2.07 -8.00 -19.49
N VAL A 173 -1.70 -6.90 -18.85
CA VAL A 173 -2.07 -6.58 -17.48
C VAL A 173 -3.47 -5.94 -17.39
N LEU A 174 -3.87 -5.19 -18.41
CA LEU A 174 -5.23 -4.62 -18.55
C LEU A 174 -6.30 -5.68 -18.85
N LYS A 175 -5.94 -6.94 -19.14
CA LYS A 175 -6.93 -8.02 -19.35
C LYS A 175 -7.63 -8.44 -18.06
N PHE A 176 -7.13 -8.02 -16.90
CA PHE A 176 -7.61 -8.41 -15.57
C PHE A 176 -8.15 -7.23 -14.74
N ILE A 177 -8.20 -6.02 -15.31
CA ILE A 177 -8.80 -4.81 -14.71
C ILE A 177 -9.93 -4.35 -15.62
#